data_AF-W2X9Q3-F1
#
_entry.id   AF-W2X9Q3-F1
#
_cell.length_a   1.000
_cell.length_b   1.000
_cell.length_c   1.000
_cell.angle_alpha   90.00
_cell.angle_beta   90.00
_cell.angle_gamma   90.00
#
_symmetry.space_group_name_H-M   'P 1'
#
loop_
_entity.id
_entity.type
_entity.pdbx_description
1 polymer ?
#
loop_
_entity_poly.entity_id
_entity_poly.type
_entity_poly.pdbx_seq_one_letter_code
_entity_poly.pdbx_strand_id
1 'polypeptide(L)'
;MGKKRGGGRRMRHEEDDDDEAASVASVETRGTFVSDDGEFYDSYSKNVDDEQEIDEAIEELTEKRTTTRVAALEKLTAYLQQYLAPEDVSESFVDNVLGCLRKPSEGEAVLGSRILAIMAIIFGEDEERYFQRSKNVLKPLIKTARNAKIKVSTIRALGLICFVCSVEEENTEELLELFETFFNPKIIGDICKAALDSWGLVASSLSDEILASDELLERLVPKFLALLDHKDVDVRSAAGENVAFLYESAQNCGVPLPYSEEILARFLEMSKDSSKKNSKKDRKTQRVVFRDIHSTLAVSFPNIAGVAVTDNVVFDFFDIERRNSACFVFGEE
;
A
#
# COMPACT_ATOMS: atom_id res chain seq x y z
N MET A 1 -9.57 -61.11 -47.29
CA MET A 1 -10.32 -60.20 -48.20
C MET A 1 -11.40 -59.54 -47.34
N GLY A 2 -11.67 -58.24 -47.30
CA GLY A 2 -11.27 -57.11 -48.13
C GLY A 2 -11.26 -55.80 -47.31
N LYS A 3 -10.81 -54.73 -47.98
CA LYS A 3 -10.38 -53.43 -47.48
C LYS A 3 -11.46 -52.36 -47.78
N LYS A 4 -11.41 -51.24 -47.02
CA LYS A 4 -11.93 -49.85 -47.27
C LYS A 4 -13.10 -49.43 -46.37
N ARG A 5 -13.29 -48.16 -45.95
CA ARG A 5 -12.52 -46.89 -45.83
C ARG A 5 -13.54 -45.86 -45.28
N GLY A 6 -13.05 -44.80 -44.63
CA GLY A 6 -13.78 -43.54 -44.37
C GLY A 6 -14.16 -43.39 -42.90
N GLY A 7 -14.06 -42.25 -42.24
CA GLY A 7 -13.77 -40.86 -42.62
C GLY A 7 -13.90 -40.06 -41.31
N GLY A 8 -13.09 -39.01 -41.13
CA GLY A 8 -12.83 -38.41 -39.82
C GLY A 8 -13.95 -37.56 -39.21
N ARG A 9 -13.78 -37.28 -37.91
CA ARG A 9 -13.93 -35.96 -37.30
C ARG A 9 -13.30 -36.00 -35.90
N ARG A 10 -12.08 -35.46 -35.77
CA ARG A 10 -11.58 -35.01 -34.47
C ARG A 10 -12.29 -33.69 -34.20
N MET A 11 -13.21 -33.69 -33.25
CA MET A 11 -13.79 -32.45 -32.72
C MET A 11 -12.63 -31.61 -32.17
N ARG A 12 -12.49 -30.41 -32.73
CA ARG A 12 -11.74 -29.30 -32.18
C ARG A 12 -12.60 -28.80 -31.02
N HIS A 13 -12.11 -28.91 -29.80
CA HIS A 13 -12.75 -28.27 -28.65
C HIS A 13 -12.32 -26.80 -28.70
N GLU A 14 -13.10 -26.00 -29.41
CA GLU A 14 -13.19 -24.56 -29.17
C GLU A 14 -14.07 -24.44 -27.92
N GLU A 15 -13.45 -24.20 -26.76
CA GLU A 15 -14.18 -23.67 -25.61
C GLU A 15 -14.10 -22.15 -25.73
N ASP A 16 -15.27 -21.58 -26.02
CA ASP A 16 -15.58 -20.17 -25.99
C ASP A 16 -15.17 -19.57 -24.64
N ASP A 17 -14.36 -18.51 -24.70
CA ASP A 17 -14.17 -17.56 -23.62
C ASP A 17 -15.48 -16.74 -23.51
N ASP A 18 -16.42 -17.23 -22.68
CA ASP A 18 -17.53 -16.41 -22.21
C ASP A 18 -16.98 -15.42 -21.16
N ASP A 19 -16.80 -14.17 -21.63
CA ASP A 19 -16.67 -12.97 -20.82
C ASP A 19 -17.97 -12.73 -20.04
N GLU A 20 -18.11 -13.37 -18.89
CA GLU A 20 -19.10 -12.97 -17.89
C GLU A 20 -18.51 -11.87 -17.00
N ALA A 21 -18.96 -10.65 -17.28
CA ALA A 21 -18.87 -9.49 -16.43
C ALA A 21 -19.67 -9.73 -15.13
N ALA A 22 -19.11 -10.52 -14.22
CA ALA A 22 -19.63 -10.64 -12.86
C ALA A 22 -19.21 -9.39 -12.06
N SER A 23 -20.06 -8.36 -12.16
CA SER A 23 -20.16 -7.31 -11.17
C SER A 23 -20.49 -7.93 -9.81
N VAL A 24 -19.53 -7.92 -8.89
CA VAL A 24 -19.74 -8.30 -7.50
C VAL A 24 -19.95 -7.03 -6.69
N ALA A 25 -21.09 -6.37 -6.94
CA ALA A 25 -21.60 -5.31 -6.09
C ALA A 25 -22.99 -5.73 -5.60
N SER A 26 -23.03 -6.41 -4.46
CA SER A 26 -24.18 -6.38 -3.53
C SER A 26 -23.83 -7.18 -2.27
N VAL A 27 -23.47 -6.46 -1.21
CA VAL A 27 -23.91 -6.86 0.13
C VAL A 27 -25.10 -5.97 0.43
N GLU A 28 -26.26 -6.60 0.57
CA GLU A 28 -27.52 -5.99 0.97
C GLU A 28 -27.36 -5.25 2.30
N THR A 29 -27.41 -3.92 2.29
CA THR A 29 -27.75 -3.16 3.50
C THR A 29 -29.25 -3.33 3.74
N ARG A 30 -29.58 -4.35 4.52
CA ARG A 30 -30.92 -4.58 5.06
C ARG A 30 -31.25 -3.43 6.00
N GLY A 31 -32.27 -2.65 5.64
CA GLY A 31 -32.61 -1.41 6.32
C GLY A 31 -33.17 -1.56 7.74
N THR A 32 -32.98 -0.49 8.50
CA THR A 32 -33.84 0.01 9.58
C THR A 32 -33.67 1.52 9.55
N PHE A 33 -34.60 2.24 8.91
CA PHE A 33 -35.70 2.96 9.57
C PHE A 33 -35.23 3.84 10.74
N VAL A 34 -35.34 5.14 10.49
CA VAL A 34 -35.37 6.27 11.45
C VAL A 34 -35.93 5.82 12.79
N SER A 35 -35.08 5.79 13.83
CA SER A 35 -35.54 5.81 15.21
C SER A 35 -34.41 6.29 16.14
N ASP A 36 -34.70 7.42 16.79
CA ASP A 36 -34.17 7.93 18.06
C ASP A 36 -32.65 8.10 18.22
N ASP A 37 -32.18 9.33 18.00
CA ASP A 37 -30.80 9.82 18.20
C ASP A 37 -30.37 9.89 19.69
N GLY A 38 -30.80 8.92 20.51
CA GLY A 38 -30.52 8.85 21.94
C GLY A 38 -29.64 7.67 22.38
N GLU A 39 -29.64 6.55 21.64
CA GLU A 39 -29.01 5.30 22.10
C GLU A 39 -27.65 4.97 21.46
N PHE A 40 -27.23 5.67 20.39
CA PHE A 40 -25.91 5.44 19.77
C PHE A 40 -24.75 5.95 20.64
N TYR A 41 -25.00 6.96 21.48
CA TYR A 41 -23.99 7.51 22.40
C TYR A 41 -23.82 6.69 23.69
N ASP A 42 -24.74 5.77 24.01
CA ASP A 42 -24.75 5.02 25.27
C ASP A 42 -23.83 3.77 25.25
N SER A 43 -23.21 3.47 24.10
CA SER A 43 -22.24 2.36 23.97
C SER A 43 -20.80 2.73 24.34
N TYR A 44 -20.51 3.99 24.70
CA TYR A 44 -19.18 4.48 25.07
C TYR A 44 -19.04 4.74 26.58
N SER A 45 -19.63 3.88 27.41
CA SER A 45 -19.14 3.74 28.78
C SER A 45 -17.75 3.10 28.71
N LYS A 46 -16.67 3.90 28.67
CA LYS A 46 -15.29 3.43 28.93
C LYS A 46 -15.34 2.60 30.22
N ASN A 47 -15.24 1.27 30.14
CA ASN A 47 -15.22 0.45 31.34
C ASN A 47 -13.88 0.71 32.05
N VAL A 48 -13.94 1.02 33.35
CA VAL A 48 -12.73 1.26 34.16
C VAL A 48 -11.78 0.06 34.15
N ASP A 49 -12.33 -1.15 34.00
CA ASP A 49 -11.58 -2.40 33.88
C ASP A 49 -10.74 -2.43 32.59
N ASP A 50 -11.31 -1.96 31.47
CA ASP A 50 -10.61 -1.89 30.18
C ASP A 50 -9.46 -0.87 30.23
N GLU A 51 -9.65 0.28 30.88
CA GLU A 51 -8.62 1.32 30.99
C GLU A 51 -7.42 0.85 31.83
N GLN A 52 -7.67 0.21 32.98
CA GLN A 52 -6.62 -0.38 33.81
C GLN A 52 -5.84 -1.46 33.05
N GLU A 53 -6.55 -2.30 32.29
CA GLU A 53 -5.97 -3.35 31.48
C GLU A 53 -5.03 -2.83 30.37
N ILE A 54 -5.23 -1.61 29.89
CA ILE A 54 -4.38 -0.95 28.89
C ILE A 54 -3.15 -0.32 29.55
N ASP A 55 -3.33 0.34 30.69
CA ASP A 55 -2.20 0.88 31.45
C ASP A 55 -1.20 -0.23 31.83
N GLU A 56 -1.70 -1.37 32.29
CA GLU A 56 -0.87 -2.56 32.58
C GLU A 56 -0.13 -3.04 31.33
N ALA A 57 -0.79 -3.08 30.16
CA ALA A 57 -0.15 -3.46 28.91
C ALA A 57 0.93 -2.45 28.47
N ILE A 58 0.73 -1.14 28.70
CA ILE A 58 1.74 -0.11 28.42
C ILE A 58 2.97 -0.29 29.33
N GLU A 59 2.77 -0.65 30.59
CA GLU A 59 3.87 -0.95 31.52
C GLU A 59 4.66 -2.20 31.09
N GLU A 60 3.97 -3.25 30.65
CA GLU A 60 4.56 -4.50 30.16
C GLU A 60 5.48 -4.31 28.94
N LEU A 61 5.37 -3.20 28.19
CA LEU A 61 6.31 -2.87 27.11
C LEU A 61 7.74 -2.61 27.63
N THR A 62 7.92 -2.33 28.91
CA THR A 62 9.24 -2.10 29.52
C THR A 62 9.85 -3.37 30.12
N GLU A 63 9.11 -4.49 30.11
CA GLU A 63 9.55 -5.75 30.69
C GLU A 63 10.81 -6.32 30.04
N LYS A 64 11.60 -7.06 30.82
CA LYS A 64 12.86 -7.63 30.32
C LYS A 64 12.62 -8.72 29.26
N ARG A 65 11.51 -9.45 29.38
CA ARG A 65 11.21 -10.63 28.56
C ARG A 65 10.53 -10.22 27.25
N THR A 66 11.15 -10.55 26.11
CA THR A 66 10.61 -10.28 24.77
C THR A 66 9.20 -10.80 24.56
N THR A 67 8.87 -12.01 25.02
CA THR A 67 7.53 -12.58 24.82
C THR A 67 6.44 -11.81 25.55
N THR A 68 6.75 -11.20 26.70
CA THR A 68 5.80 -10.35 27.44
C THR A 68 5.56 -9.07 26.66
N ARG A 69 6.63 -8.41 26.20
CA ARG A 69 6.51 -7.21 25.35
C ARG A 69 5.72 -7.47 24.06
N VAL A 70 5.91 -8.61 23.41
CA VAL A 70 5.15 -8.98 22.21
C VAL A 70 3.66 -9.14 22.52
N ALA A 71 3.30 -9.86 23.59
CA ALA A 71 1.89 -10.03 23.98
C ALA A 71 1.23 -8.68 24.32
N ALA A 72 1.95 -7.79 25.01
CA ALA A 72 1.51 -6.43 25.27
C ALA A 72 1.28 -5.63 23.97
N LEU A 73 2.21 -5.70 23.01
CA LEU A 73 2.04 -5.06 21.70
C LEU A 73 0.84 -5.62 20.93
N GLU A 74 0.55 -6.92 21.01
CA GLU A 74 -0.66 -7.52 20.39
C GLU A 74 -1.94 -6.94 21.00
N LYS A 75 -2.01 -6.90 22.34
CA LYS A 75 -3.16 -6.34 23.07
C LYS A 75 -3.35 -4.85 22.74
N LEU A 76 -2.27 -4.07 22.76
CA LEU A 76 -2.28 -2.64 22.46
C LEU A 76 -2.60 -2.35 20.99
N THR A 77 -2.24 -3.24 20.07
CA THR A 77 -2.67 -3.13 18.67
C THR A 77 -4.18 -3.22 18.57
N ALA A 78 -4.81 -4.21 19.23
CA ALA A 78 -6.26 -4.36 19.22
C ALA A 78 -6.98 -3.17 19.89
N TYR A 79 -6.38 -2.60 20.93
CA TYR A 79 -6.90 -1.40 21.60
C TYR A 79 -6.91 -0.17 20.68
N LEU A 80 -5.79 0.12 20.00
CA LEU A 80 -5.69 1.28 19.10
C LEU A 80 -6.61 1.20 17.87
N GLN A 81 -7.14 0.03 17.56
CA GLN A 81 -8.11 -0.17 16.49
C GLN A 81 -9.53 0.20 16.91
N GLN A 82 -9.75 0.41 18.21
CA GLN A 82 -10.95 1.02 18.74
C GLN A 82 -10.82 2.53 18.56
N TYR A 83 -11.90 3.24 18.23
CA TYR A 83 -11.85 4.69 18.00
C TYR A 83 -11.25 5.40 19.23
N LEU A 84 -10.07 6.00 19.07
CA LEU A 84 -9.34 6.72 20.11
C LEU A 84 -9.17 8.18 19.75
N ALA A 85 -9.30 9.06 20.74
CA ALA A 85 -8.91 10.45 20.62
C ALA A 85 -7.37 10.59 20.76
N PRO A 86 -6.73 11.56 20.09
CA PRO A 86 -5.29 11.81 20.21
C PRO A 86 -4.79 11.96 21.66
N GLU A 87 -5.60 12.61 22.51
CA GLU A 87 -5.27 12.89 23.91
C GLU A 87 -5.23 11.63 24.78
N ASP A 88 -5.87 10.54 24.33
CA ASP A 88 -5.86 9.24 25.01
C ASP A 88 -4.55 8.47 24.75
N VAL A 89 -3.72 8.90 23.79
CA VAL A 89 -2.41 8.28 23.51
C VAL A 89 -1.32 8.99 24.31
N SER A 90 -0.93 8.40 25.43
CA SER A 90 0.09 9.00 26.31
C SER A 90 1.50 9.02 25.69
N GLU A 91 2.30 10.03 26.04
CA GLU A 91 3.71 10.12 25.63
C GLU A 91 4.54 8.92 26.09
N SER A 92 4.24 8.35 27.25
CA SER A 92 4.88 7.13 27.76
C SER A 92 4.57 5.92 26.89
N PHE A 93 3.35 5.82 26.35
CA PHE A 93 3.00 4.76 25.42
C PHE A 93 3.86 4.85 24.15
N VAL A 94 3.95 6.04 23.55
CA VAL A 94 4.81 6.28 22.39
C VAL A 94 6.29 5.93 22.71
N ASP A 95 6.82 6.40 23.84
CA ASP A 95 8.21 6.13 24.23
C ASP A 95 8.49 4.65 24.45
N ASN A 96 7.55 3.92 25.05
CA ASN A 96 7.69 2.50 25.34
C ASN A 96 7.71 1.67 24.04
N VAL A 97 6.85 2.01 23.07
CA VAL A 97 6.85 1.37 21.74
C VAL A 97 8.15 1.67 21.00
N LEU A 98 8.59 2.93 20.97
CA LEU A 98 9.89 3.32 20.40
C LEU A 98 11.05 2.58 21.08
N GLY A 99 10.96 2.36 22.40
CA GLY A 99 11.90 1.57 23.19
C GLY A 99 12.03 0.13 22.70
N CYS A 100 10.90 -0.55 22.47
CA CYS A 100 10.86 -1.91 21.91
C CYS A 100 11.54 -2.01 20.54
N LEU A 101 11.41 -0.95 19.73
CA LEU A 101 11.91 -0.89 18.36
C LEU A 101 13.40 -0.52 18.23
N ARG A 102 14.10 -0.20 19.33
CA ARG A 102 15.55 0.08 19.24
C ARG A 102 16.38 -1.15 18.89
N LYS A 103 15.99 -2.33 19.39
CA LYS A 103 16.63 -3.64 19.11
C LYS A 103 15.57 -4.75 19.13
N PRO A 104 14.62 -4.73 18.18
CA PRO A 104 13.43 -5.56 18.26
C PRO A 104 13.72 -7.00 17.82
N SER A 105 12.97 -7.94 18.40
CA SER A 105 12.68 -9.21 17.75
C SER A 105 11.78 -9.00 16.51
N GLU A 106 11.54 -10.07 15.73
CA GLU A 106 10.62 -9.99 14.58
C GLU A 106 9.21 -9.55 15.01
N GLY A 107 8.65 -10.13 16.08
CA GLY A 107 7.31 -9.79 16.57
C GLY A 107 7.22 -8.34 17.05
N GLU A 108 8.19 -7.88 17.84
CA GLU A 108 8.24 -6.48 18.29
C GLU A 108 8.34 -5.51 17.11
N ALA A 109 9.13 -5.84 16.09
CA ALA A 109 9.29 -5.00 14.92
C ALA A 109 8.01 -4.91 14.09
N VAL A 110 7.28 -6.01 13.93
CA VAL A 110 6.04 -6.03 13.15
C VAL A 110 4.94 -5.27 13.88
N LEU A 111 4.67 -5.62 15.14
CA LEU A 111 3.60 -5.01 15.93
C LEU A 111 3.91 -3.57 16.33
N GLY A 112 5.13 -3.30 16.79
CA GLY A 112 5.54 -1.95 17.18
C GLY A 112 5.51 -0.97 16.01
N SER A 113 5.97 -1.39 14.82
CA SER A 113 5.88 -0.54 13.61
C SER A 113 4.42 -0.26 13.23
N ARG A 114 3.54 -1.27 13.35
CA ARG A 114 2.10 -1.12 13.11
C ARG A 114 1.44 -0.18 14.11
N ILE A 115 1.77 -0.29 15.40
CA ILE A 115 1.29 0.64 16.43
C ILE A 115 1.71 2.07 16.12
N LEU A 116 2.98 2.31 15.77
CA LEU A 116 3.42 3.67 15.41
C LEU A 116 2.68 4.21 14.17
N ALA A 117 2.43 3.36 13.18
CA ALA A 117 1.61 3.70 12.02
C ALA A 117 0.16 4.09 12.39
N ILE A 118 -0.48 3.34 13.30
CA ILE A 118 -1.83 3.68 13.78
C ILE A 118 -1.82 4.98 14.56
N MET A 119 -0.84 5.18 15.44
CA MET A 119 -0.67 6.41 16.20
C MET A 119 -0.50 7.64 15.30
N ALA A 120 0.24 7.53 14.20
CA ALA A 120 0.32 8.61 13.21
C ALA A 120 -1.06 8.98 12.64
N ILE A 121 -1.89 8.00 12.31
CA ILE A 121 -3.27 8.25 11.84
C ILE A 121 -4.10 8.92 12.94
N ILE A 122 -3.97 8.47 14.19
CA ILE A 122 -4.69 9.04 15.33
C ILE A 122 -4.28 10.50 15.53
N PHE A 123 -2.98 10.81 15.55
CA PHE A 123 -2.49 12.17 15.76
C PHE A 123 -2.80 13.10 14.58
N GLY A 124 -2.67 12.61 13.35
CA GLY A 124 -2.95 13.37 12.14
C GLY A 124 -1.77 14.21 11.62
N GLU A 125 -2.09 15.28 10.92
CA GLU A 125 -1.13 16.20 10.29
C GLU A 125 -0.43 17.11 11.32
N ASP A 126 0.62 17.82 10.89
CA ASP A 126 1.39 18.77 11.71
C ASP A 126 2.16 18.15 12.90
N GLU A 127 2.38 16.84 12.89
CA GLU A 127 3.00 16.08 13.98
C GLU A 127 4.50 15.76 13.72
N GLU A 128 5.25 16.80 13.36
CA GLU A 128 6.67 16.71 12.98
C GLU A 128 7.55 16.10 14.09
N ARG A 129 7.27 16.44 15.36
CA ARG A 129 7.99 15.87 16.51
C ARG A 129 7.80 14.35 16.58
N TYR A 130 6.60 13.87 16.28
CA TYR A 130 6.30 12.44 16.26
C TYR A 130 7.04 11.75 15.10
N PHE A 131 7.00 12.35 13.91
CA PHE A 131 7.74 11.86 12.74
C PHE A 131 9.24 11.73 13.04
N GLN A 132 9.90 12.78 13.56
CA GLN A 132 11.34 12.74 13.84
C GLN A 132 11.72 11.65 14.86
N ARG A 133 10.92 11.47 15.91
CA ARG A 133 11.15 10.39 16.91
C ARG A 133 11.05 9.01 16.27
N SER A 134 10.02 8.78 15.45
CA SER A 134 9.80 7.53 14.74
C SER A 134 10.89 7.26 13.71
N LYS A 135 11.25 8.26 12.89
CA LYS A 135 12.34 8.22 11.90
C LYS A 135 13.67 7.81 12.52
N ASN A 136 14.02 8.39 13.67
CA ASN A 136 15.27 8.10 14.38
C ASN A 136 15.39 6.63 14.84
N VAL A 137 14.27 5.93 15.03
CA VAL A 137 14.25 4.51 15.41
C VAL A 137 14.09 3.60 14.20
N LEU A 138 13.17 3.92 13.29
CA LEU A 138 12.81 3.05 12.16
C LEU A 138 13.84 3.08 11.03
N LYS A 139 14.40 4.25 10.69
CA LYS A 139 15.35 4.39 9.57
C LYS A 139 16.60 3.50 9.71
N PRO A 140 17.23 3.37 10.90
CA PRO A 140 18.30 2.39 11.12
C PRO A 140 17.88 0.94 10.84
N LEU A 141 16.65 0.55 11.20
CA LEU A 141 16.14 -0.80 10.95
C LEU A 141 15.99 -1.06 9.45
N ILE A 142 15.42 -0.10 8.71
CA ILE A 142 15.28 -0.17 7.24
C ILE A 142 16.66 -0.39 6.59
N LYS A 143 17.69 0.34 7.04
CA LYS A 143 19.04 0.23 6.48
C LYS A 143 19.75 -1.07 6.84
N THR A 144 19.62 -1.54 8.08
CA THR A 144 20.54 -2.56 8.64
C THR A 144 19.92 -3.93 8.91
N ALA A 145 18.59 -4.03 9.03
CA ALA A 145 17.94 -5.29 9.35
C ALA A 145 18.18 -6.35 8.26
N ARG A 146 18.52 -7.56 8.69
CA ARG A 146 18.70 -8.72 7.78
C ARG A 146 17.39 -9.46 7.54
N ASN A 147 16.47 -9.39 8.49
CA ASN A 147 15.17 -10.01 8.40
C ASN A 147 14.26 -9.17 7.49
N ALA A 148 13.69 -9.82 6.46
CA ALA A 148 12.82 -9.17 5.49
C ALA A 148 11.54 -8.61 6.14
N LYS A 149 10.92 -9.33 7.08
CA LYS A 149 9.69 -8.88 7.74
C LYS A 149 9.91 -7.62 8.57
N ILE A 150 11.04 -7.53 9.27
CA ILE A 150 11.43 -6.31 10.00
C ILE A 150 11.59 -5.14 9.04
N LYS A 151 12.28 -5.34 7.90
CA LYS A 151 12.42 -4.28 6.88
C LYS A 151 11.06 -3.86 6.31
N VAL A 152 10.22 -4.82 5.95
CA VAL A 152 8.91 -4.58 5.36
C VAL A 152 8.01 -3.79 6.32
N SER A 153 7.89 -4.21 7.58
CA SER A 153 7.04 -3.51 8.55
C SER A 153 7.55 -2.09 8.83
N THR A 154 8.87 -1.91 8.93
CA THR A 154 9.48 -0.59 9.21
C THR A 154 9.41 0.36 8.01
N ILE A 155 9.57 -0.13 6.78
CA ILE A 155 9.38 0.64 5.53
C ILE A 155 7.93 1.16 5.43
N ARG A 156 6.95 0.29 5.68
CA ARG A 156 5.53 0.64 5.62
C ARG A 156 5.18 1.66 6.69
N ALA A 157 5.58 1.41 7.93
CA ALA A 157 5.31 2.32 9.03
C ALA A 157 5.95 3.69 8.82
N LEU A 158 7.24 3.75 8.50
CA LEU A 158 7.90 5.04 8.31
C LEU A 158 7.34 5.80 7.10
N GLY A 159 6.98 5.11 6.02
CA GLY A 159 6.30 5.73 4.87
C GLY A 159 4.98 6.38 5.25
N LEU A 160 4.11 5.66 5.98
CA LEU A 160 2.84 6.19 6.43
C LEU A 160 3.01 7.34 7.44
N ILE A 161 3.91 7.19 8.42
CA ILE A 161 4.18 8.25 9.41
C ILE A 161 4.70 9.51 8.72
N CYS A 162 5.54 9.37 7.68
CA CYS A 162 5.99 10.50 6.87
C CYS A 162 4.81 11.17 6.14
N PHE A 163 4.00 10.37 5.45
CA PHE A 163 2.87 10.87 4.67
C PHE A 163 1.85 11.62 5.53
N VAL A 164 1.60 11.15 6.76
CA VAL A 164 0.60 11.74 7.65
C VAL A 164 1.17 12.90 8.47
N CYS A 165 2.34 12.72 9.11
CA CYS A 165 2.78 13.61 10.18
C CYS A 165 3.91 14.57 9.78
N SER A 166 4.64 14.32 8.69
CA SER A 166 5.77 15.17 8.28
C SER A 166 5.25 16.44 7.61
N VAL A 167 5.81 17.59 7.96
CA VAL A 167 5.47 18.89 7.33
C VAL A 167 6.60 19.44 6.46
N GLU A 168 7.82 18.93 6.65
CA GLU A 168 8.99 19.38 5.91
C GLU A 168 9.19 18.56 4.63
N GLU A 169 9.38 19.24 3.51
CA GLU A 169 9.62 18.61 2.21
C GLU A 169 10.95 17.83 2.20
N GLU A 170 11.99 18.32 2.90
CA GLU A 170 13.28 17.62 2.96
C GLU A 170 13.17 16.22 3.60
N ASN A 171 12.21 16.03 4.51
CA ASN A 171 11.96 14.73 5.13
C ASN A 171 11.34 13.74 4.14
N THR A 172 10.42 14.24 3.31
CA THR A 172 9.78 13.50 2.21
C THR A 172 10.83 13.06 1.19
N GLU A 173 11.65 13.98 0.70
CA GLU A 173 12.72 13.69 -0.26
C GLU A 173 13.71 12.64 0.28
N GLU A 174 14.20 12.83 1.51
CA GLU A 174 15.17 11.92 2.12
C GLU A 174 14.60 10.49 2.28
N LEU A 175 13.29 10.37 2.50
CA LEU A 175 12.63 9.08 2.63
C LEU A 175 12.38 8.42 1.27
N LEU A 176 11.99 9.19 0.25
CA LEU A 176 11.86 8.70 -1.12
C LEU A 176 13.19 8.14 -1.63
N GLU A 177 14.29 8.88 -1.45
CA GLU A 177 15.63 8.42 -1.80
C GLU A 177 16.02 7.12 -1.08
N LEU A 178 15.62 6.97 0.19
CA LEU A 178 15.86 5.75 0.95
C LEU A 178 15.11 4.55 0.33
N PHE A 179 13.83 4.71 -0.02
CA PHE A 179 13.04 3.64 -0.62
C PHE A 179 13.56 3.23 -2.00
N GLU A 180 14.05 4.18 -2.78
CA GLU A 180 14.65 3.90 -4.09
C GLU A 180 15.84 2.96 -4.05
N THR A 181 16.55 2.86 -2.92
CA THR A 181 17.66 1.91 -2.76
C THR A 181 17.21 0.45 -2.88
N PHE A 182 15.90 0.18 -2.76
CA PHE A 182 15.30 -1.14 -2.89
C PHE A 182 14.72 -1.43 -4.29
N PHE A 183 14.77 -0.47 -5.22
CA PHE A 183 14.27 -0.64 -6.59
C PHE A 183 15.28 -1.41 -7.45
N ASN A 184 15.40 -2.71 -7.18
CA ASN A 184 16.31 -3.58 -7.90
C ASN A 184 15.71 -4.99 -7.97
N PRO A 185 15.64 -5.62 -9.17
CA PRO A 185 15.08 -6.96 -9.34
C PRO A 185 15.75 -8.08 -8.53
N LYS A 186 16.91 -7.81 -7.93
CA LYS A 186 17.65 -8.76 -7.06
C LYS A 186 17.25 -8.66 -5.58
N ILE A 187 16.54 -7.61 -5.19
CA ILE A 187 16.03 -7.44 -3.82
C ILE A 187 14.87 -8.42 -3.61
N ILE A 188 14.68 -8.84 -2.35
CA ILE A 188 13.57 -9.73 -1.98
C ILE A 188 12.25 -9.05 -2.35
N GLY A 189 11.36 -9.80 -3.02
CA GLY A 189 10.09 -9.29 -3.56
C GLY A 189 9.30 -8.46 -2.55
N ASP A 190 9.04 -9.01 -1.36
CA ASP A 190 8.31 -8.32 -0.30
C ASP A 190 8.91 -6.96 0.10
N ILE A 191 10.25 -6.86 0.16
CA ILE A 191 10.95 -5.62 0.52
C ILE A 191 10.84 -4.62 -0.63
N CYS A 192 11.02 -5.09 -1.88
CA CYS A 192 10.91 -4.25 -3.06
C CYS A 192 9.49 -3.71 -3.21
N LYS A 193 8.48 -4.56 -3.06
CA LYS A 193 7.06 -4.19 -3.05
C LYS A 193 6.77 -3.16 -1.97
N ALA A 194 7.14 -3.45 -0.72
CA ALA A 194 6.90 -2.50 0.38
C ALA A 194 7.55 -1.13 0.13
N ALA A 195 8.74 -1.09 -0.46
CA ALA A 195 9.38 0.16 -0.83
C ALA A 195 8.66 0.88 -1.98
N LEU A 196 8.16 0.16 -2.98
CA LEU A 196 7.37 0.74 -4.08
C LEU A 196 6.05 1.31 -3.57
N ASP A 197 5.32 0.56 -2.76
CA ASP A 197 4.05 0.98 -2.15
C ASP A 197 4.25 2.24 -1.29
N SER A 198 5.25 2.21 -0.39
CA SER A 198 5.56 3.35 0.47
C SER A 198 6.10 4.55 -0.31
N TRP A 199 6.84 4.33 -1.39
CA TRP A 199 7.32 5.42 -2.24
C TRP A 199 6.14 6.10 -2.96
N GLY A 200 5.21 5.34 -3.54
CA GLY A 200 4.03 5.91 -4.19
C GLY A 200 3.14 6.69 -3.22
N LEU A 201 2.94 6.15 -2.01
CA LEU A 201 2.23 6.86 -0.93
C LEU A 201 2.89 8.20 -0.58
N VAL A 202 4.19 8.19 -0.29
CA VAL A 202 4.90 9.41 0.12
C VAL A 202 5.03 10.39 -1.04
N ALA A 203 5.26 9.92 -2.27
CA ALA A 203 5.36 10.76 -3.45
C ALA A 203 4.03 11.44 -3.79
N SER A 204 2.89 10.87 -3.39
CA SER A 204 1.56 11.48 -3.60
C SER A 204 1.32 12.78 -2.84
N SER A 205 2.20 13.18 -1.91
CA SER A 205 2.16 14.50 -1.27
C SER A 205 2.98 15.57 -2.00
N LEU A 206 3.77 15.19 -3.01
CA LEU A 206 4.53 16.14 -3.83
C LEU A 206 3.64 16.78 -4.91
N SER A 207 4.04 17.95 -5.39
CA SER A 207 3.34 18.59 -6.51
C SER A 207 3.62 17.87 -7.83
N ASP A 208 2.65 17.94 -8.75
CA ASP A 208 2.80 17.34 -10.08
C ASP A 208 4.03 17.90 -10.82
N GLU A 209 4.42 19.17 -10.62
CA GLU A 209 5.60 19.75 -11.24
C GLU A 209 6.91 19.10 -10.77
N ILE A 210 6.99 18.72 -9.50
CA ILE A 210 8.15 18.01 -8.95
C ILE A 210 8.20 16.60 -9.54
N LEU A 211 7.06 15.90 -9.55
CA LEU A 211 6.91 14.55 -10.08
C LEU A 211 7.15 14.46 -11.59
N ALA A 212 6.78 15.52 -12.33
CA ALA A 212 6.96 15.63 -13.77
C ALA A 212 8.34 16.22 -14.17
N SER A 213 9.22 16.51 -13.21
CA SER A 213 10.55 17.05 -13.52
C SER A 213 11.42 16.04 -14.27
N ASP A 214 12.19 16.53 -15.26
CA ASP A 214 13.09 15.69 -16.06
C ASP A 214 14.05 14.88 -15.17
N GLU A 215 14.58 15.49 -14.10
CA GLU A 215 15.49 14.83 -13.15
C GLU A 215 14.85 13.61 -12.48
N LEU A 216 13.61 13.73 -12.01
CA LEU A 216 12.91 12.63 -11.35
C LEU A 216 12.51 11.56 -12.35
N LEU A 217 11.95 11.96 -13.50
CA LEU A 217 11.49 11.03 -14.54
C LEU A 217 12.65 10.21 -15.13
N GLU A 218 13.77 10.84 -15.50
CA GLU A 218 14.96 10.15 -16.02
C GLU A 218 15.57 9.19 -15.00
N ARG A 219 15.47 9.53 -13.71
CA ARG A 219 16.01 8.71 -12.61
C ARG A 219 15.13 7.52 -12.25
N LEU A 220 13.81 7.67 -12.28
CA LEU A 220 12.88 6.69 -11.71
C LEU A 220 12.16 5.82 -12.73
N VAL A 221 11.71 6.39 -13.86
CA VAL A 221 10.97 5.62 -14.87
C VAL A 221 11.76 4.39 -15.32
N PRO A 222 13.08 4.46 -15.63
CA PRO A 222 13.85 3.27 -16.01
C PRO A 222 13.91 2.21 -14.89
N LYS A 223 13.96 2.61 -13.62
CA LYS A 223 13.98 1.67 -12.48
C LYS A 223 12.65 0.93 -12.38
N PHE A 224 11.52 1.63 -12.49
CA PHE A 224 10.20 0.99 -12.44
C PHE A 224 9.96 0.09 -13.66
N LEU A 225 10.33 0.53 -14.87
CA LEU A 225 10.22 -0.30 -16.07
C LEU A 225 11.05 -1.58 -16.01
N ALA A 226 12.21 -1.56 -15.35
CA ALA A 226 12.99 -2.77 -15.10
C ALA A 226 12.31 -3.73 -14.11
N LEU A 227 11.50 -3.22 -13.18
CA LEU A 227 10.76 -4.02 -12.20
C LEU A 227 9.49 -4.65 -12.78
N LEU A 228 9.01 -4.19 -13.94
CA LEU A 228 7.94 -4.86 -14.69
C LEU A 228 8.31 -6.27 -15.17
N ASP A 229 9.59 -6.63 -15.19
CA ASP A 229 10.08 -7.99 -15.50
C ASP A 229 10.36 -8.84 -14.24
N HIS A 230 10.06 -8.31 -13.04
CA HIS A 230 10.32 -9.04 -11.81
C HIS A 230 9.51 -10.34 -11.74
N LYS A 231 10.03 -11.39 -11.09
CA LYS A 231 9.36 -12.70 -11.02
C LYS A 231 8.05 -12.67 -10.21
N ASP A 232 7.99 -11.79 -9.23
CA ASP A 232 6.86 -11.59 -8.34
C ASP A 232 5.85 -10.63 -8.96
N VAL A 233 4.59 -11.06 -9.06
CA VAL A 233 3.52 -10.26 -9.65
C VAL A 233 3.21 -9.01 -8.83
N ASP A 234 3.39 -9.06 -7.51
CA ASP A 234 3.08 -7.93 -6.64
C ASP A 234 4.07 -6.79 -6.88
N VAL A 235 5.35 -7.10 -7.09
CA VAL A 235 6.38 -6.11 -7.46
C VAL A 235 6.09 -5.52 -8.84
N ARG A 236 5.67 -6.36 -9.80
CA ARG A 236 5.29 -5.88 -11.14
C ARG A 236 4.09 -4.91 -11.05
N SER A 237 3.11 -5.24 -10.23
CA SER A 237 1.89 -4.45 -10.02
C SER A 237 2.23 -3.08 -9.43
N ALA A 238 2.94 -3.05 -8.29
CA ALA A 238 3.36 -1.81 -7.63
C ALA A 238 4.28 -0.93 -8.52
N ALA A 239 5.15 -1.54 -9.32
CA ALA A 239 5.97 -0.79 -10.29
C ALA A 239 5.13 -0.20 -11.43
N GLY A 240 4.12 -0.93 -11.91
CA GLY A 240 3.19 -0.46 -12.93
C GLY A 240 2.34 0.72 -12.43
N GLU A 241 1.83 0.62 -11.21
CA GLU A 241 1.09 1.69 -10.53
C GLU A 241 1.94 2.95 -10.38
N ASN A 242 3.20 2.84 -9.94
CA ASN A 242 4.10 4.00 -9.82
C ASN A 242 4.46 4.63 -11.18
N VAL A 243 4.56 3.84 -12.25
CA VAL A 243 4.72 4.38 -13.61
C VAL A 243 3.46 5.11 -14.06
N ALA A 244 2.27 4.54 -13.78
CA ALA A 244 0.99 5.17 -14.11
C ALA A 244 0.79 6.48 -13.34
N PHE A 245 1.17 6.51 -12.06
CA PHE A 245 1.15 7.71 -11.23
C PHE A 245 2.03 8.84 -11.81
N LEU A 246 3.29 8.54 -12.15
CA LEU A 246 4.17 9.52 -12.81
C LEU A 246 3.66 9.93 -14.20
N TYR A 247 3.01 9.01 -14.91
CA TYR A 247 2.38 9.29 -16.19
C TYR A 247 1.28 10.35 -16.04
N GLU A 248 0.40 10.19 -15.04
CA GLU A 248 -0.69 11.11 -14.75
C GLU A 248 -0.16 12.50 -14.35
N SER A 249 0.81 12.58 -13.43
CA SER A 249 1.43 13.86 -13.04
C SER A 249 2.07 14.59 -14.23
N ALA A 250 2.81 13.87 -15.08
CA ALA A 250 3.37 14.44 -16.30
C ALA A 250 2.28 15.00 -17.23
N GLN A 251 1.19 14.25 -17.40
CA GLN A 251 0.05 14.69 -18.20
C GLN A 251 -0.66 15.92 -17.62
N ASN A 252 -0.83 15.99 -16.30
CA ASN A 252 -1.41 17.16 -15.63
C ASN A 252 -0.58 18.43 -15.85
N CYS A 253 0.75 18.29 -15.90
CA CYS A 253 1.66 19.37 -16.26
C CYS A 253 1.74 19.66 -17.77
N GLY A 254 1.04 18.89 -18.61
CA GLY A 254 1.09 19.03 -20.07
C GLY A 254 2.44 18.64 -20.68
N VAL A 255 3.25 17.86 -19.96
CA VAL A 255 4.54 17.34 -20.46
C VAL A 255 4.41 15.86 -20.81
N PRO A 256 4.97 15.41 -21.95
CA PRO A 256 4.92 14.00 -22.30
C PRO A 256 5.87 13.19 -21.43
N LEU A 257 5.40 12.07 -20.87
CA LEU A 257 6.28 11.11 -20.22
C LEU A 257 7.26 10.50 -21.24
N PRO A 258 8.55 10.34 -20.92
CA PRO A 258 9.48 9.61 -21.77
C PRO A 258 8.99 8.19 -22.05
N TYR A 259 9.11 7.72 -23.30
CA TYR A 259 8.71 6.38 -23.74
C TYR A 259 7.22 6.05 -23.58
N SER A 260 6.34 7.06 -23.62
CA SER A 260 4.90 6.90 -23.36
C SER A 260 4.22 5.83 -24.22
N GLU A 261 4.53 5.77 -25.52
CA GLU A 261 3.98 4.76 -26.43
C GLU A 261 4.46 3.34 -26.08
N GLU A 262 5.76 3.17 -25.78
CA GLU A 262 6.31 1.88 -25.38
C GLU A 262 5.76 1.41 -24.04
N ILE A 263 5.54 2.33 -23.09
CA ILE A 263 4.94 2.05 -21.79
C ILE A 263 3.50 1.54 -21.96
N LEU A 264 2.68 2.25 -22.75
CA LEU A 264 1.32 1.82 -23.04
C LEU A 264 1.27 0.46 -23.74
N ALA A 265 2.11 0.25 -24.76
CA ALA A 265 2.18 -1.02 -25.46
C ALA A 265 2.55 -2.16 -24.50
N ARG A 266 3.48 -1.90 -23.57
CA ARG A 266 3.89 -2.86 -22.55
C ARG A 266 2.78 -3.17 -21.55
N PHE A 267 2.05 -2.17 -21.05
CA PHE A 267 0.90 -2.39 -20.17
C PHE A 267 -0.21 -3.17 -20.88
N LEU A 268 -0.46 -2.90 -22.17
CA LEU A 268 -1.39 -3.67 -22.98
C LEU A 268 -0.98 -5.14 -23.10
N GLU A 269 0.31 -5.42 -23.30
CA GLU A 269 0.83 -6.79 -23.32
C GLU A 269 0.62 -7.49 -21.96
N MET A 270 0.97 -6.82 -20.87
CA MET A 270 0.82 -7.36 -19.51
C MET A 270 -0.64 -7.61 -19.13
N SER A 271 -1.58 -6.79 -19.62
CA SER A 271 -3.03 -6.98 -19.44
C SER A 271 -3.58 -8.26 -20.09
N LYS A 272 -2.81 -8.85 -21.02
CA LYS A 272 -3.17 -10.06 -21.78
C LYS A 272 -2.33 -11.27 -21.39
N ASP A 273 -1.70 -11.27 -20.20
CA ASP A 273 -0.77 -12.33 -19.79
C ASP A 273 -1.41 -13.72 -19.87
N SER A 274 -0.82 -14.55 -20.74
CA SER A 274 -1.17 -15.94 -20.98
C SER A 274 0.00 -16.88 -20.67
N SER A 275 1.09 -16.36 -20.09
CA SER A 275 2.32 -17.11 -19.82
C SER A 275 2.07 -18.25 -18.83
N LYS A 276 2.28 -19.48 -19.29
CA LYS A 276 2.17 -20.68 -18.45
C LYS A 276 3.27 -20.77 -17.38
N LYS A 277 4.28 -19.89 -17.42
CA LYS A 277 5.34 -19.81 -16.40
C LYS A 277 4.84 -19.21 -15.08
N ASN A 278 3.82 -18.36 -15.14
CA ASN A 278 3.21 -17.70 -13.98
C ASN A 278 2.11 -18.59 -13.37
N SER A 279 1.81 -18.41 -12.08
CA SER A 279 0.69 -19.13 -11.47
C SER A 279 -0.66 -18.68 -12.07
N LYS A 280 -1.74 -19.47 -11.89
CA LYS A 280 -3.09 -19.04 -12.31
C LYS A 280 -3.53 -17.77 -11.57
N LYS A 281 -3.19 -17.68 -10.27
CA LYS A 281 -3.50 -16.51 -9.43
C LYS A 281 -2.74 -15.29 -9.96
N ASP A 282 -1.43 -15.43 -10.17
CA ASP A 282 -0.56 -14.33 -10.60
C ASP A 282 -0.98 -13.78 -11.96
N ARG A 283 -1.31 -14.66 -12.93
CA ARG A 283 -1.85 -14.21 -14.22
C ARG A 283 -3.14 -13.42 -14.05
N LYS A 284 -4.04 -13.88 -13.17
CA LYS A 284 -5.30 -13.17 -12.90
C LYS A 284 -5.02 -11.78 -12.32
N THR A 285 -4.19 -11.69 -11.28
CA THR A 285 -3.79 -10.42 -10.66
C THR A 285 -3.17 -9.48 -11.69
N GLN A 286 -2.16 -9.94 -12.43
CA GLN A 286 -1.49 -9.12 -13.44
C GLN A 286 -2.47 -8.59 -14.50
N ARG A 287 -3.33 -9.45 -15.04
CA ARG A 287 -4.29 -9.01 -16.06
C ARG A 287 -5.27 -7.98 -15.53
N VAL A 288 -5.74 -8.13 -14.29
CA VAL A 288 -6.64 -7.14 -13.66
C VAL A 288 -5.92 -5.80 -13.53
N VAL A 289 -4.79 -5.76 -12.81
CA VAL A 289 -4.02 -4.53 -12.56
C VAL A 289 -3.65 -3.81 -13.86
N PHE A 290 -3.04 -4.51 -14.81
CA PHE A 290 -2.56 -3.87 -16.04
C PHE A 290 -3.66 -3.54 -17.04
N ARG A 291 -4.82 -4.21 -16.99
CA ARG A 291 -5.97 -3.79 -17.79
C ARG A 291 -6.55 -2.49 -17.24
N ASP A 292 -6.63 -2.36 -15.92
CA ASP A 292 -7.16 -1.16 -15.28
C ASP A 292 -6.23 0.02 -15.55
N ILE A 293 -4.92 -0.12 -15.30
CA ILE A 293 -3.90 0.88 -15.63
C ILE A 293 -3.96 1.28 -17.12
N HIS A 294 -3.92 0.30 -18.03
CA HIS A 294 -3.92 0.59 -19.46
C HIS A 294 -5.20 1.33 -19.89
N SER A 295 -6.36 0.94 -19.34
CA SER A 295 -7.64 1.57 -19.67
C SER A 295 -7.67 3.03 -19.21
N THR A 296 -7.21 3.31 -17.98
CA THR A 296 -7.13 4.67 -17.45
C THR A 296 -6.22 5.54 -18.31
N LEU A 297 -5.00 5.08 -18.58
CA LEU A 297 -4.05 5.88 -19.36
C LEU A 297 -4.51 6.05 -20.81
N ALA A 298 -5.05 5.01 -21.47
CA ALA A 298 -5.48 5.09 -22.86
C ALA A 298 -6.70 6.00 -23.07
N VAL A 299 -7.57 6.16 -22.06
CA VAL A 299 -8.71 7.10 -22.10
C VAL A 299 -8.25 8.55 -21.92
N SER A 300 -7.10 8.79 -21.29
CA SER A 300 -6.53 10.12 -21.19
C SER A 300 -5.89 10.62 -22.51
N PHE A 301 -5.76 9.77 -23.54
CA PHE A 301 -5.22 10.13 -24.86
C PHE A 301 -6.18 10.79 -25.87
N PRO A 302 -7.52 10.56 -25.90
CA PRO A 302 -8.35 11.11 -26.99
C PRO A 302 -8.94 12.50 -26.75
N ASN A 303 -8.83 13.13 -25.57
CA ASN A 303 -9.54 14.39 -25.29
C ASN A 303 -8.63 15.55 -24.87
N ILE A 304 -7.82 16.04 -25.81
CA ILE A 304 -7.38 17.44 -25.81
C ILE A 304 -8.58 18.29 -26.29
N ALA A 305 -9.61 18.43 -25.47
CA ALA A 305 -10.64 19.46 -25.61
C ALA A 305 -11.50 19.53 -24.35
N GLY A 306 -11.07 20.36 -23.40
CA GLY A 306 -11.95 21.07 -22.47
C GLY A 306 -12.93 20.21 -21.67
N VAL A 307 -12.42 19.47 -20.68
CA VAL A 307 -13.20 19.14 -19.49
C VAL A 307 -12.28 19.41 -18.31
N ALA A 308 -12.69 20.34 -17.44
CA ALA A 308 -12.10 20.47 -16.13
C ALA A 308 -12.32 19.14 -15.40
N VAL A 309 -11.26 18.34 -15.28
CA VAL A 309 -11.28 17.11 -14.50
C VAL A 309 -11.23 17.56 -13.06
N THR A 310 -12.40 17.59 -12.42
CA THR A 310 -12.55 17.85 -10.99
C THR A 310 -11.77 16.81 -10.20
N ASP A 311 -11.15 17.26 -9.11
CA ASP A 311 -10.19 16.63 -8.18
C ASP A 311 -10.55 15.26 -7.55
N ASN A 312 -11.37 14.43 -8.20
CA ASN A 312 -12.00 13.25 -7.60
C ASN A 312 -11.47 11.89 -8.11
N VAL A 313 -10.58 11.83 -9.09
CA VAL A 313 -10.17 10.53 -9.69
C VAL A 313 -8.91 9.94 -9.05
N VAL A 314 -7.97 10.79 -8.63
CA VAL A 314 -6.81 10.35 -7.81
C VAL A 314 -7.32 9.80 -6.48
N PHE A 315 -8.36 10.42 -5.91
CA PHE A 315 -9.03 9.88 -4.74
C PHE A 315 -9.80 8.60 -5.05
N ASP A 316 -10.64 8.45 -6.07
CA ASP A 316 -11.45 7.21 -6.20
C ASP A 316 -10.64 5.91 -6.46
N PHE A 317 -9.51 5.94 -7.20
CA PHE A 317 -8.66 4.75 -7.36
C PHE A 317 -7.84 4.46 -6.08
N PHE A 318 -7.34 5.51 -5.42
CA PHE A 318 -6.68 5.36 -4.13
C PHE A 318 -7.66 5.18 -2.96
N ASP A 319 -8.95 5.53 -3.01
CA ASP A 319 -9.91 5.50 -1.89
C ASP A 319 -10.67 4.17 -1.87
N ILE A 320 -10.81 3.47 -3.00
CA ILE A 320 -11.33 2.09 -3.02
C ILE A 320 -10.26 1.09 -2.51
N GLU A 321 -8.97 1.34 -2.75
CA GLU A 321 -7.86 0.53 -2.21
C GLU A 321 -7.22 1.10 -0.92
N ARG A 322 -7.44 2.39 -0.57
CA ARG A 322 -7.08 2.98 0.75
C ARG A 322 -8.21 3.04 1.77
N ARG A 323 -9.49 2.86 1.43
CA ARG A 323 -10.44 2.27 2.40
C ARG A 323 -9.97 0.87 2.82
N ASN A 324 -9.23 0.19 1.95
CA ASN A 324 -8.42 -0.98 2.30
C ASN A 324 -6.99 -0.65 2.78
N SER A 325 -6.60 0.61 2.99
CA SER A 325 -5.41 0.96 3.79
C SER A 325 -5.68 0.87 5.27
N ALA A 326 -6.96 0.85 5.68
CA ALA A 326 -7.35 0.11 6.86
C ALA A 326 -6.88 -1.35 6.74
N CYS A 327 -7.09 -2.11 5.64
CA CYS A 327 -6.47 -3.44 5.51
C CYS A 327 -4.92 -3.45 5.49
N PHE A 328 -4.24 -2.41 5.01
CA PHE A 328 -2.75 -2.32 5.00
C PHE A 328 -2.14 -2.16 6.39
N VAL A 329 -2.83 -1.46 7.30
CA VAL A 329 -2.47 -1.33 8.71
C VAL A 329 -3.10 -2.44 9.55
N PHE A 330 -4.26 -2.96 9.17
CA PHE A 330 -5.07 -3.88 9.97
C PHE A 330 -4.83 -5.37 9.65
N GLY A 331 -4.14 -5.71 8.56
CA GLY A 331 -3.65 -7.05 8.21
C GLY A 331 -4.65 -8.19 8.43
N GLU A 332 -5.34 -8.64 7.38
CA GLU A 332 -6.02 -9.94 7.41
C GLU A 332 -4.96 -11.06 7.50
N GLU A 333 -5.06 -11.89 8.55
CA GLU A 333 -4.36 -13.19 8.66
C GLU A 333 -4.88 -14.22 7.66
#